data_AF-W6NA21-F1
#
_entry.id   AF-W6NA21-F1
#
_cell.length_a   1.000
_cell.length_b   1.000
_cell.length_c   1.000
_cell.angle_alpha   90.00
_cell.angle_beta   90.00
_cell.angle_gamma   90.00
#
_symmetry.space_group_name_H-M   'P 1'
#
loop_
_entity.id
_entity.type
_entity.pdbx_description
1 polymer ?
#
loop_
_entity_poly.entity_id
_entity_poly.type
_entity_poly.pdbx_seq_one_letter_code
_entity_poly.pdbx_strand_id
1 'polypeptide(L)'
;MKLILRWQHLAPTCPDTVDGFPFDKRDPFIIDDEFPHVMVVGNQPSLESGWFEGENGEKCRIISIPRFSRTQSIVLLDLNTMEVVEEQFAKA
;
A
#
# COMPACT_ATOMS: atom_id res chain seq x y z
N MET A 1 5.06 -5.62 -2.88
CA MET A 1 4.10 -5.18 -1.84
C MET A 1 3.90 -6.18 -0.71
N LYS A 2 3.64 -7.48 -0.99
CA LYS A 2 3.44 -8.50 0.07
C LYS A 2 4.59 -8.62 1.08
N LEU A 3 5.84 -8.37 0.67
CA LEU A 3 7.00 -8.42 1.56
C LEU A 3 6.98 -7.34 2.65
N ILE A 4 6.46 -6.14 2.37
CA ILE A 4 6.31 -5.07 3.37
C ILE A 4 5.42 -5.54 4.53
N LEU A 5 4.29 -6.18 4.20
CA LEU A 5 3.38 -6.73 5.19
C LEU A 5 3.97 -7.94 5.93
N ARG A 6 4.72 -8.80 5.22
CA ARG A 6 5.40 -9.95 5.82
C ARG A 6 6.49 -9.53 6.82
N TRP A 7 7.27 -8.52 6.48
CA TRP A 7 8.35 -8.02 7.33
C TRP A 7 7.89 -6.99 8.35
N GLN A 8 6.63 -6.52 8.23
CA GLN A 8 6.07 -5.46 9.05
C GLN A 8 6.95 -4.20 9.05
N HIS A 9 7.47 -3.82 7.88
CA HIS A 9 8.36 -2.68 7.72
C HIS A 9 8.09 -1.94 6.40
N LEU A 10 7.66 -0.68 6.48
CA LEU A 10 7.23 0.13 5.34
C LEU A 10 8.37 0.51 4.40
N ALA A 11 9.55 0.82 4.95
CA ALA A 11 10.71 1.26 4.17
C ALA A 11 12.01 0.57 4.64
N PRO A 12 12.17 -0.75 4.40
CA PRO A 12 13.30 -1.52 4.94
C PRO A 12 14.66 -1.10 4.37
N THR A 13 14.68 -0.29 3.32
CA THR A 13 15.89 0.26 2.72
C THR A 13 16.19 1.70 3.17
N CYS A 14 15.39 2.26 4.09
CA CYS A 14 15.71 3.50 4.78
C CYS A 14 16.67 3.19 5.94
N PRO A 15 17.78 3.92 6.13
CA PRO A 15 18.18 5.14 5.41
C PRO A 15 19.08 4.90 4.18
N ASP A 16 19.46 3.66 3.88
CA ASP A 16 20.51 3.32 2.90
C ASP A 16 20.22 3.78 1.46
N THR A 17 18.97 3.65 0.99
CA THR A 17 18.56 4.01 -0.38
C THR A 17 17.47 5.08 -0.45
N VAL A 18 16.79 5.32 0.66
CA VAL A 18 15.74 6.34 0.80
C VAL A 18 16.09 7.13 2.04
N ASP A 19 16.16 8.45 1.89
CA ASP A 19 16.50 9.34 3.00
C ASP A 19 15.46 9.21 4.12
N GLY A 20 15.95 9.07 5.34
CA GLY A 20 15.16 9.04 6.56
C GLY A 20 15.55 10.15 7.51
N PHE A 21 14.61 10.58 8.35
CA PHE A 21 14.96 11.39 9.50
C PHE A 21 15.56 10.49 10.60
N PRO A 22 16.64 10.89 11.28
CA PRO A 22 17.23 10.08 12.35
C PRO A 22 16.32 10.10 13.58
N PHE A 23 15.60 9.01 13.81
CA PHE A 23 14.79 8.83 15.01
C PHE A 23 15.57 8.07 16.09
N ASP A 24 15.67 8.64 17.29
CA ASP A 24 16.52 8.09 18.35
C ASP A 24 15.84 6.97 19.18
N LYS A 25 14.50 6.89 19.17
CA LYS A 25 13.75 6.03 20.11
C LYS A 25 13.00 4.88 19.44
N ARG A 26 12.32 5.14 18.33
CA ARG A 26 11.46 4.18 17.62
C ARG A 26 11.52 4.51 16.14
N ASP A 27 11.67 3.47 15.34
CA ASP A 27 11.56 3.58 13.89
C ASP A 27 10.06 3.71 13.51
N PRO A 28 9.63 4.80 12.87
CA PRO A 28 8.23 4.98 12.48
C PRO A 28 7.80 4.10 11.31
N PHE A 29 8.72 3.40 10.64
CA PHE A 29 8.39 2.53 9.51
C PHE A 29 8.03 1.11 9.93
N ILE A 30 8.25 0.75 11.19
CA ILE A 30 7.79 -0.53 11.75
C ILE A 30 6.26 -0.48 11.85
N ILE A 31 5.61 -1.53 11.33
CA ILE A 31 4.17 -1.76 11.48
C ILE A 31 3.98 -2.60 12.74
N ASP A 32 3.73 -1.93 13.86
CA ASP A 32 3.50 -2.52 15.17
C ASP A 32 2.09 -2.15 15.69
N ASP A 33 1.72 -2.75 16.81
CA ASP A 33 0.42 -2.63 17.49
C ASP A 33 -0.78 -3.21 16.71
N GLU A 34 -0.99 -2.80 15.45
CA GLU A 34 -2.14 -3.18 14.62
C GLU A 34 -1.75 -3.56 13.20
N PHE A 35 -2.40 -4.60 12.66
CA PHE A 35 -2.20 -5.00 11.27
C PHE A 35 -3.20 -4.28 10.35
N PRO A 36 -2.76 -3.66 9.24
CA PRO A 36 -3.64 -2.83 8.42
C PRO A 36 -4.67 -3.67 7.66
N HIS A 37 -5.93 -3.28 7.72
CA HIS A 37 -7.00 -3.85 6.89
C HIS A 37 -6.79 -3.57 5.39
N VAL A 38 -6.19 -2.42 5.06
CA VAL A 38 -5.94 -1.96 3.69
C VAL A 38 -4.57 -1.29 3.63
N MET A 39 -3.76 -1.66 2.64
CA MET A 39 -2.48 -1.01 2.34
C MET A 39 -2.52 -0.44 0.92
N VAL A 40 -2.37 0.88 0.82
CA VAL A 40 -2.40 1.63 -0.45
C VAL A 40 -1.00 2.06 -0.84
N VAL A 41 -0.61 1.81 -2.08
CA VAL A 41 0.69 2.20 -2.64
C VAL A 41 0.46 3.09 -3.86
N GLY A 42 0.93 4.33 -3.80
CA GLY A 42 0.72 5.32 -4.86
C GLY A 42 1.72 5.25 -6.01
N ASN A 43 1.43 6.02 -7.08
CA ASN A 43 2.31 6.25 -8.22
C ASN A 43 2.81 4.97 -8.93
N GLN A 44 2.01 3.91 -8.94
CA GLN A 44 2.33 2.69 -9.64
C GLN A 44 2.06 2.83 -11.16
N PRO A 45 2.61 1.95 -12.00
CA PRO A 45 2.37 1.98 -13.46
C PRO A 45 0.92 1.73 -13.86
N SER A 46 0.19 0.93 -13.08
CA SER A 46 -1.19 0.49 -13.33
C SER A 46 -1.91 0.18 -12.02
N LEU A 47 -3.25 0.08 -12.06
CA LEU A 47 -4.02 -0.46 -10.95
C LEU A 47 -3.72 -1.96 -10.81
N GLU A 48 -3.36 -2.36 -9.59
CA GLU A 48 -3.37 -3.76 -9.17
C GLU A 48 -4.00 -3.85 -7.79
N SER A 49 -4.77 -4.90 -7.54
CA SER A 49 -5.29 -5.18 -6.20
C SER A 49 -5.20 -6.67 -5.88
N GLY A 50 -5.01 -6.97 -4.61
CA GLY A 50 -4.89 -8.35 -4.17
C GLY A 50 -5.00 -8.49 -2.67
N TRP A 51 -5.11 -9.74 -2.21
CA TRP A 51 -5.12 -10.05 -0.79
C TRP A 51 -3.74 -10.53 -0.32
N PHE A 52 -3.38 -10.07 0.86
CA PHE A 52 -2.37 -10.70 1.70
C PHE A 52 -3.09 -11.44 2.83
N GLU A 53 -2.66 -12.67 3.07
CA GLU A 53 -3.11 -13.51 4.17
C GLU A 53 -1.86 -13.98 4.93
N GLY A 54 -1.78 -13.60 6.19
CA GLY A 54 -0.72 -13.98 7.12
C GLY A 54 -0.99 -15.34 7.77
N GLU A 55 0.03 -15.88 8.43
CA GLU A 55 -0.04 -17.20 9.06
C GLU A 55 -0.98 -17.24 10.28
N ASN A 56 -1.21 -16.09 10.94
CA ASN A 56 -2.10 -15.99 12.11
C ASN A 56 -3.50 -15.47 11.74
N GLY A 57 -3.85 -15.49 10.46
CA GLY A 57 -5.14 -15.00 9.96
C GLY A 57 -5.18 -13.50 9.71
N GLU A 58 -4.04 -12.80 9.76
CA GLU A 58 -3.97 -11.40 9.36
C GLU A 58 -4.36 -11.24 7.89
N LYS A 59 -5.28 -10.33 7.58
CA LYS A 59 -5.75 -10.12 6.22
C LYS A 59 -5.68 -8.66 5.84
N CYS A 60 -5.04 -8.36 4.71
CA CYS A 60 -4.89 -7.00 4.21
C CYS A 60 -5.22 -6.92 2.72
N ARG A 61 -6.06 -5.95 2.36
CA ARG A 61 -6.31 -5.57 0.96
C ARG A 61 -5.17 -4.68 0.48
N ILE A 62 -4.37 -5.17 -0.44
CA ILE A 62 -3.30 -4.39 -1.07
C ILE A 62 -3.85 -3.72 -2.32
N ILE A 63 -3.61 -2.42 -2.48
CA ILE A 63 -4.05 -1.63 -3.63
C ILE A 63 -2.87 -0.80 -4.17
N SER A 64 -2.49 -1.03 -5.42
CA SER A 64 -1.59 -0.19 -6.21
C SER A 64 -2.40 0.84 -6.97
N ILE A 65 -2.16 2.12 -6.71
CA ILE A 65 -2.86 3.21 -7.39
C ILE A 65 -1.98 3.73 -8.53
N PRO A 66 -2.51 3.79 -9.77
CA PRO A 66 -1.77 4.34 -10.89
C PRO A 66 -1.49 5.83 -10.72
N ARG A 67 -0.45 6.31 -11.40
CA ARG A 67 -0.14 7.75 -11.42
C ARG A 67 -1.21 8.53 -12.19
N PHE A 68 -2.06 9.25 -11.46
CA PHE A 68 -3.16 10.07 -12.03
C PHE A 68 -2.69 11.00 -13.16
N SER A 69 -1.53 11.65 -13.02
CA SER A 69 -1.02 12.58 -14.04
C SER A 69 -0.68 11.91 -15.38
N ARG A 70 -0.68 10.58 -15.46
CA ARG A 70 -0.46 9.79 -16.68
C ARG A 70 -1.71 9.04 -17.13
N THR A 71 -2.48 8.50 -16.18
CA THR A 71 -3.62 7.63 -16.48
C THR A 71 -4.97 8.34 -16.42
N GLN A 72 -5.04 9.51 -15.77
CA GLN A 72 -6.28 10.23 -15.50
C GLN A 72 -7.35 9.33 -14.87
N SER A 73 -6.90 8.43 -13.98
CA SER A 73 -7.72 7.42 -13.34
C SER A 73 -7.64 7.49 -11.81
N ILE A 74 -8.77 7.20 -11.15
CA ILE A 74 -8.89 7.06 -9.70
C ILE A 74 -9.33 5.65 -9.35
N VAL A 75 -9.17 5.32 -8.06
CA VAL A 75 -9.53 4.01 -7.51
C VAL A 75 -10.57 4.20 -6.43
N LEU A 76 -11.70 3.52 -6.57
CA LEU A 76 -12.77 3.46 -5.59
C LEU A 76 -12.66 2.16 -4.80
N LEU A 77 -12.70 2.27 -3.46
CA LEU A 77 -12.71 1.15 -2.54
C LEU A 77 -14.04 1.14 -1.79
N ASP A 78 -14.81 0.05 -1.94
CA ASP A 78 -15.99 -0.19 -1.11
C ASP A 78 -15.54 -0.71 0.27
N LEU A 79 -15.92 0.00 1.34
CA LEU A 79 -15.51 -0.34 2.71
C LEU A 79 -16.30 -1.51 3.32
N ASN A 80 -17.47 -1.86 2.75
CA ASN A 80 -18.27 -3.00 3.19
C ASN A 80 -17.81 -4.29 2.52
N THR A 81 -17.51 -4.25 1.22
CA THR A 81 -17.17 -5.45 0.42
C THR A 81 -15.68 -5.62 0.16
N MET A 82 -14.88 -4.57 0.35
CA MET A 82 -13.46 -4.48 -0.02
C MET A 82 -13.21 -4.61 -1.54
N GLU A 83 -14.25 -4.39 -2.35
CA GLU A 83 -14.15 -4.34 -3.80
C GLU A 83 -13.39 -3.08 -4.25
N VAL A 84 -12.60 -3.23 -5.33
CA VAL A 84 -11.75 -2.17 -5.87
C VAL A 84 -12.10 -1.97 -7.34
N VAL A 85 -12.50 -0.76 -7.69
CA VAL A 85 -12.89 -0.38 -9.05
C VAL A 85 -12.02 0.78 -9.53
N GLU A 86 -11.59 0.74 -10.78
CA GLU A 86 -10.94 1.87 -11.46
C GLU A 86 -11.97 2.72 -12.19
N GLU A 87 -11.90 4.04 -12.01
CA GLU A 87 -12.67 4.99 -12.80
C GLU A 87 -11.73 5.91 -13.59
N GLN A 88 -11.96 6.02 -14.90
CA GLN A 88 -11.16 6.83 -15.81
C GLN A 88 -11.95 8.07 -16.25
N PHE A 89 -11.35 9.26 -16.08
CA PHE A 89 -12.01 10.52 -16.40
C PHE A 89 -11.97 10.87 -17.89
N ALA A 90 -10.95 10.40 -18.61
CA ALA A 90 -10.83 10.57 -20.05
C ALA A 90 -10.74 9.19 -20.69
N LYS A 91 -11.75 8.82 -21.48
CA LYS A 91 -11.60 7.73 -22.46
C LYS A 91 -10.71 8.27 -23.57
N ALA A 92 -9.54 7.66 -23.76
CA ALA A 92 -8.73 7.85 -24.96
C ALA A 92 -9.52 7.42 -26.21
#